data_AF-A0A085LE24-F1
#
_entry.id   AF-A0A085LE24-F1
#
_cell.length_a   1.000
_cell.length_b   1.000
_cell.length_c   1.000
_cell.angle_alpha   90.00
_cell.angle_beta   90.00
_cell.angle_gamma   90.00
#
_symmetry.space_group_name_H-M   'P 1'
#
loop_
_entity.id
_entity.type
_entity.pdbx_description
1 polymer ?
#
loop_
_entity_poly.entity_id
_entity_poly.type
_entity_poly.pdbx_seq_one_letter_code
_entity_poly.pdbx_strand_id
1 'polypeptide(L)'
;MDAYRATMKAHGLTVRFVELDDVAATAAEIVDQRLTAVVVAPENYPEELVDELERRDVRVPEDVSFLLLGQPHHGRPGGRRWSGFSIPREEMGARALVLLSRLVAADTGPTRSGRRATRGLTVPEDELHQLLECVDVDGETVAAPPARRRVAAPARPVAPARPAPATAPGV
;
A
#
# COMPACT_ATOMS: atom_id res chain seq x y z
N MET A 1 8.08 2.39 -8.38
CA MET A 1 8.61 1.41 -7.40
C MET A 1 9.83 1.93 -6.62
N ASP A 2 10.78 2.63 -7.25
CA ASP A 2 12.03 3.03 -6.58
C ASP A 2 11.84 4.00 -5.42
N ALA A 3 10.93 4.99 -5.56
CA ALA A 3 10.60 5.91 -4.48
C ALA A 3 10.04 5.17 -3.24
N TYR A 4 9.11 4.23 -3.44
CA TYR A 4 8.55 3.41 -2.36
C TYR A 4 9.64 2.60 -1.65
N ARG A 5 10.53 1.95 -2.40
CA ARG A 5 11.66 1.20 -1.84
C ARG A 5 12.59 2.09 -1.01
N ALA A 6 12.92 3.26 -1.53
CA ALA A 6 13.80 4.22 -0.85
C ALA A 6 13.19 4.70 0.47
N THR A 7 11.91 5.07 0.46
CA THR A 7 11.17 5.49 1.66
C THR A 7 11.10 4.38 2.70
N MET A 8 10.70 3.17 2.30
CA MET A 8 10.59 2.04 3.23
C MET A 8 11.95 1.70 3.85
N LYS A 9 13.03 1.72 3.07
CA LYS A 9 14.39 1.54 3.57
C LYS A 9 14.79 2.64 4.55
N ALA A 10 14.43 3.89 4.30
CA ALA A 10 14.68 5.00 5.23
C ALA A 10 13.96 4.82 6.58
N HIS A 11 12.81 4.13 6.58
CA HIS A 11 12.07 3.75 7.79
C HIS A 11 12.49 2.40 8.38
N GLY A 12 13.57 1.77 7.88
CA GLY A 12 14.07 0.49 8.38
C GLY A 12 13.18 -0.71 8.02
N LEU A 13 12.26 -0.55 7.07
CA LEU A 13 11.36 -1.60 6.59
C LEU A 13 11.98 -2.29 5.36
N THR A 14 11.86 -3.62 5.34
CA THR A 14 12.26 -4.43 4.18
C THR A 14 11.03 -4.67 3.31
N VAL A 15 11.11 -4.30 2.04
CA VAL A 15 10.04 -4.53 1.07
C VAL A 15 10.33 -5.74 0.19
N ARG A 16 9.29 -6.51 -0.07
CA ARG A 16 9.25 -7.58 -1.06
C ARG A 16 8.20 -7.19 -2.10
N PHE A 17 8.54 -7.36 -3.37
CA PHE A 17 7.60 -7.19 -4.47
C PHE A 17 7.25 -8.59 -4.95
N VAL A 18 5.96 -8.87 -4.98
CA VAL A 18 5.41 -10.13 -5.45
C VAL A 18 4.50 -9.79 -6.63
N GLU A 19 4.75 -10.41 -7.77
CA GLU A 19 3.88 -10.27 -8.94
C GLU A 19 2.71 -11.24 -8.79
N LEU A 20 1.48 -10.72 -8.92
CA LEU A 20 0.27 -11.50 -8.76
C LEU A 20 -0.12 -12.15 -10.09
N ASP A 21 0.64 -13.16 -10.51
CA ASP A 21 0.29 -13.99 -11.68
C ASP A 21 -0.69 -15.11 -11.30
N ASP A 22 -0.52 -15.65 -10.08
CA ASP A 22 -1.37 -16.67 -9.49
C ASP A 22 -1.70 -16.30 -8.03
N VAL A 23 -2.99 -16.16 -7.75
CA VAL A 23 -3.53 -15.83 -6.43
C VAL A 23 -3.13 -16.87 -5.39
N ALA A 24 -3.18 -18.16 -5.75
CA ALA A 24 -2.86 -19.25 -4.83
C ALA A 24 -1.38 -19.26 -4.46
N ALA A 25 -0.49 -19.13 -5.45
CA ALA A 25 0.95 -19.05 -5.22
C ALA A 25 1.31 -17.81 -4.40
N THR A 26 0.72 -16.66 -4.72
CA THR A 26 1.00 -15.39 -4.02
C THR A 26 0.55 -15.43 -2.58
N ALA A 27 -0.64 -15.96 -2.29
CA ALA A 27 -1.07 -16.16 -0.91
C ALA A 27 -0.14 -17.12 -0.15
N ALA A 28 0.51 -18.07 -0.83
CA ALA A 28 1.39 -19.03 -0.15
C ALA A 28 2.69 -18.34 0.22
N GLU A 29 3.22 -17.52 -0.70
CA GLU A 29 4.39 -16.69 -0.46
C GLU A 29 4.18 -15.70 0.71
N ILE A 30 3.00 -15.06 0.78
CA ILE A 30 2.64 -14.15 1.89
C ILE A 30 2.76 -14.87 3.25
N VAL A 31 2.21 -16.07 3.33
CA VAL A 31 2.21 -16.89 4.55
C VAL A 31 3.62 -17.38 4.88
N ASP A 32 4.33 -17.95 3.91
CA ASP A 32 5.67 -18.50 4.07
C ASP A 32 6.67 -17.44 4.54
N GLN A 33 6.57 -16.23 3.99
CA GLN A 33 7.44 -15.10 4.35
C GLN A 33 6.97 -14.35 5.60
N ARG A 34 5.81 -14.71 6.17
CA ARG A 34 5.19 -14.07 7.34
C ARG A 34 5.06 -12.55 7.16
N LEU A 35 4.60 -12.13 6.00
CA LEU A 35 4.35 -10.71 5.73
C LEU A 35 3.19 -10.24 6.60
N THR A 36 3.35 -9.10 7.27
CA THR A 36 2.33 -8.54 8.18
C THR A 36 1.47 -7.47 7.51
N ALA A 37 1.92 -6.97 6.36
CA ALA A 37 1.23 -5.95 5.58
C ALA A 37 1.49 -6.17 4.10
N VAL A 38 0.44 -6.06 3.29
CA VAL A 38 0.46 -6.18 1.84
C VAL A 38 -0.14 -4.93 1.23
N VAL A 39 0.58 -4.36 0.27
CA VAL A 39 0.14 -3.19 -0.49
C VAL A 39 -0.21 -3.66 -1.90
N VAL A 40 -1.46 -3.46 -2.32
CA VAL A 40 -2.02 -4.03 -3.55
C VAL A 40 -2.28 -2.93 -4.58
N ALA A 41 -1.78 -3.12 -5.79
CA ALA A 41 -2.03 -2.24 -6.91
C ALA A 41 -3.47 -2.41 -7.48
N PRO A 42 -4.09 -1.36 -8.05
CA PRO A 42 -5.48 -1.38 -8.54
C PRO A 42 -5.84 -2.46 -9.58
N GLU A 43 -4.85 -2.89 -10.36
CA GLU A 43 -4.96 -3.90 -11.42
C GLU A 43 -5.12 -5.34 -10.89
N ASN A 44 -4.87 -5.56 -9.60
CA ASN A 44 -4.92 -6.87 -8.97
C ASN A 44 -6.31 -7.19 -8.40
N TYR A 45 -6.45 -8.42 -7.91
CA TYR A 45 -7.70 -8.97 -7.36
C TYR A 45 -7.62 -9.12 -5.83
N PRO A 46 -7.78 -8.03 -5.06
CA PRO A 46 -7.58 -8.06 -3.60
C PRO A 46 -8.59 -8.95 -2.87
N GLU A 47 -9.84 -9.01 -3.33
CA GLU A 47 -10.87 -9.88 -2.75
C GLU A 47 -10.51 -11.37 -2.90
N GLU A 48 -10.06 -11.78 -4.08
CA GLU A 48 -9.68 -13.18 -4.35
C GLU A 48 -8.46 -13.61 -3.52
N LEU A 49 -7.52 -12.68 -3.33
CA LEU A 49 -6.32 -12.91 -2.52
C LEU A 49 -6.68 -13.06 -1.03
N VAL A 50 -7.61 -12.26 -0.52
CA VAL A 50 -8.09 -12.41 0.86
C VAL A 50 -8.91 -13.69 1.03
N ASP A 51 -9.80 -14.00 0.09
CA ASP A 51 -10.58 -15.23 0.12
C ASP A 51 -9.64 -16.47 0.15
N GLU A 52 -8.50 -16.43 -0.53
CA GLU A 52 -7.49 -17.50 -0.50
C GLU A 52 -6.66 -17.54 0.79
N LEU A 53 -6.35 -16.39 1.39
CA LEU A 53 -5.69 -16.34 2.70
C LEU A 53 -6.60 -16.88 3.81
N GLU A 54 -7.89 -16.56 3.76
CA GLU A 54 -8.88 -17.05 4.73
C GLU A 54 -9.06 -18.57 4.62
N ARG A 55 -8.99 -19.15 3.42
CA ARG A 55 -8.96 -20.61 3.23
C ARG A 55 -7.75 -21.28 3.89
N ARG A 56 -6.72 -20.51 4.22
CA ARG A 56 -5.47 -20.95 4.85
C ARG A 56 -5.38 -20.54 6.33
N ASP A 57 -6.52 -20.21 6.94
CA ASP A 57 -6.65 -19.77 8.33
C ASP A 57 -5.86 -18.48 8.65
N VAL A 58 -5.59 -17.63 7.66
CA VAL A 58 -4.96 -16.33 7.84
C VAL A 58 -6.01 -15.23 7.68
N ARG A 59 -6.21 -14.43 8.73
CA ARG A 59 -7.28 -13.43 8.77
C ARG A 59 -6.78 -12.03 8.44
N VAL A 60 -7.64 -11.28 7.77
CA VAL A 60 -7.44 -9.87 7.46
C VAL A 60 -8.52 -9.08 8.21
N PRO A 61 -8.14 -8.09 9.05
CA PRO A 61 -6.82 -7.49 9.21
C PRO A 61 -5.93 -8.09 10.32
N GLU A 62 -6.39 -9.09 11.07
CA GLU A 62 -5.76 -9.49 12.35
C GLU A 62 -4.37 -10.10 12.20
N ASP A 63 -4.15 -10.90 11.16
CA ASP A 63 -2.88 -11.59 10.92
C ASP A 63 -2.07 -10.89 9.83
N VAL A 64 -2.75 -10.38 8.78
CA VAL A 64 -2.15 -9.62 7.69
C VAL A 64 -3.01 -8.40 7.36
N SER A 65 -2.38 -7.22 7.35
CA SER A 65 -3.05 -5.98 6.90
C SER A 65 -2.98 -5.82 5.38
N PHE A 66 -4.03 -5.28 4.80
CA PHE A 66 -4.13 -5.00 3.36
C PHE A 66 -4.43 -3.53 3.10
N LEU A 67 -3.65 -2.93 2.20
CA LEU A 67 -3.79 -1.54 1.79
C LEU A 67 -3.82 -1.41 0.26
N LEU A 68 -4.78 -0.68 -0.29
CA LEU A 68 -4.91 -0.49 -1.74
C LEU A 68 -4.23 0.81 -2.22
N LEU A 69 -3.46 0.75 -3.30
CA LEU A 69 -2.83 1.91 -3.96
C LEU A 69 -3.77 2.61 -4.96
N GLY A 70 -5.06 2.67 -4.63
CA GLY A 70 -6.10 3.16 -5.52
C GLY A 70 -7.39 2.39 -5.35
N GLN A 71 -8.41 2.82 -6.07
CA GLN A 71 -9.67 2.08 -6.17
C GLN A 71 -9.47 0.86 -7.08
N PRO A 72 -9.84 -0.36 -6.63
CA PRO A 72 -9.65 -1.57 -7.41
C PRO A 72 -10.48 -1.50 -8.69
N HIS A 73 -9.92 -1.95 -9.82
CA HIS A 73 -10.63 -1.92 -11.10
C HIS A 73 -11.87 -2.82 -11.09
N HIS A 74 -11.87 -3.87 -10.26
CA HIS A 74 -12.86 -4.94 -10.29
C HIS A 74 -13.49 -5.14 -8.90
N GLY A 75 -13.97 -4.05 -8.30
CA GLY A 75 -14.64 -4.10 -7.00
C GLY A 75 -15.88 -5.01 -7.02
N ARG A 76 -15.99 -5.92 -6.04
CA ARG A 76 -17.18 -6.76 -5.85
C ARG A 76 -18.29 -5.92 -5.17
N PRO A 77 -19.52 -5.90 -5.71
CA PRO A 77 -20.65 -5.26 -5.02
C PRO A 77 -20.89 -5.89 -3.65
N GLY A 78 -20.91 -5.08 -2.59
CA GLY A 78 -21.01 -5.58 -1.21
C GLY A 78 -19.74 -6.25 -0.67
N GLY A 79 -18.59 -6.03 -1.34
CA GLY A 79 -17.28 -6.46 -0.87
C GLY A 79 -16.82 -5.72 0.39
N ARG A 80 -15.59 -6.00 0.81
CA ARG A 80 -15.03 -5.46 2.07
C ARG A 80 -14.79 -3.95 1.96
N ARG A 81 -14.82 -3.26 3.09
CA ARG A 81 -14.41 -1.85 3.14
C ARG A 81 -12.89 -1.78 3.19
N TRP A 82 -12.27 -1.56 2.03
CA TRP A 82 -10.81 -1.51 1.90
C TRP A 82 -10.22 -0.21 2.45
N SER A 83 -9.09 -0.34 3.15
CA SER A 83 -8.26 0.81 3.52
C SER A 83 -7.27 1.09 2.40
N GLY A 84 -6.98 2.36 2.12
CA GLY A 84 -5.99 2.72 1.11
C GLY A 84 -6.14 4.14 0.59
N PHE A 85 -5.67 4.35 -0.63
CA PHE A 85 -5.73 5.65 -1.28
C PHE A 85 -6.84 5.66 -2.33
N SER A 86 -7.63 6.73 -2.36
CA SER A 86 -8.59 7.00 -3.41
C SER A 86 -8.06 8.07 -4.35
N ILE A 87 -8.17 7.80 -5.64
CA ILE A 87 -7.83 8.76 -6.69
C ILE A 87 -9.05 9.68 -6.87
N PRO A 88 -8.92 11.02 -6.82
CA PRO A 88 -10.04 11.95 -6.95
C PRO A 88 -10.52 12.08 -8.40
N ARG A 89 -11.04 10.98 -8.98
CA ARG A 89 -11.37 10.86 -10.41
C ARG A 89 -12.40 11.87 -10.90
N GLU A 90 -13.37 12.21 -10.06
CA GLU A 90 -14.39 13.22 -10.40
C GLU A 90 -13.76 14.59 -10.56
N GLU A 91 -12.90 14.99 -9.61
CA GLU A 91 -12.17 16.25 -9.69
C GLU A 91 -11.16 16.25 -10.84
N MET A 92 -10.46 15.13 -11.07
CA MET A 92 -9.59 14.95 -12.23
C MET A 92 -10.36 15.21 -13.53
N GLY A 93 -11.53 14.58 -13.69
CA GLY A 93 -12.37 14.74 -14.88
C GLY A 93 -12.86 16.18 -15.06
N ALA A 94 -13.33 16.81 -13.98
CA ALA A 94 -13.78 18.19 -14.00
C ALA A 94 -12.66 19.16 -14.41
N ARG A 95 -11.47 19.03 -13.81
CA ARG A 95 -10.31 19.88 -14.14
C ARG A 95 -9.79 19.63 -15.56
N ALA A 96 -9.78 18.38 -16.00
CA ALA A 96 -9.39 18.03 -17.37
C ALA A 96 -10.34 18.63 -18.41
N LEU A 97 -11.65 18.61 -18.18
CA LEU A 97 -12.63 19.19 -19.09
C LEU A 97 -12.50 20.72 -19.16
N VAL A 98 -12.27 21.37 -18.02
CA VAL A 98 -12.01 22.81 -17.96
C VAL A 98 -10.73 23.14 -18.75
N LEU A 99 -9.65 22.39 -18.56
CA LEU A 99 -8.39 22.58 -19.29
C LEU A 99 -8.60 22.39 -20.80
N LEU A 100 -9.30 21.35 -21.22
CA LEU A 100 -9.59 21.08 -22.63
C LEU A 100 -10.40 22.22 -23.26
N SER A 101 -11.41 22.76 -22.56
CA SER A 101 -12.19 23.89 -23.06
C SER A 101 -11.35 25.15 -23.29
N ARG A 102 -10.38 25.42 -22.42
CA ARG A 102 -9.43 26.53 -22.58
C ARG A 102 -8.50 26.32 -23.77
N LEU A 103 -8.00 25.10 -23.96
CA LEU A 103 -7.16 24.76 -25.10
C LEU A 103 -7.90 24.94 -26.43
N VAL A 104 -9.15 24.47 -26.51
CA VAL A 104 -9.98 24.66 -27.72
C VAL A 104 -10.28 26.13 -27.98
N ALA A 105 -10.58 26.92 -26.94
CA ALA A 105 -10.82 28.36 -27.07
C ALA A 105 -9.57 29.14 -27.52
N ALA A 106 -8.39 28.70 -27.09
CA ALA A 106 -7.11 29.25 -27.53
C ALA A 106 -6.82 28.97 -29.02
N ASP A 107 -7.17 27.77 -29.49
CA ASP A 107 -7.00 27.34 -30.89
C ASP A 107 -8.02 27.97 -31.84
N THR A 108 -9.23 28.27 -31.36
CA THR A 108 -10.34 28.81 -32.19
C THR A 108 -10.45 30.35 -32.16
N GLY A 109 -9.48 31.04 -31.56
CA GLY A 109 -9.41 32.51 -31.55
C GLY A 109 -9.48 33.13 -32.97
N PRO A 110 -10.04 34.33 -33.12
CA PRO A 110 -10.48 34.84 -34.42
C PRO A 110 -9.32 35.02 -35.41
N THR A 111 -9.24 34.14 -36.41
CA THR A 111 -8.52 34.41 -37.65
C THR A 111 -9.32 35.41 -38.49
N ARG A 112 -9.32 36.69 -38.11
CA ARG A 112 -9.72 37.77 -39.01
C ARG A 112 -8.49 38.56 -39.43
N SER A 113 -8.08 38.33 -40.67
CA SER A 113 -7.36 39.26 -41.56
C SER A 113 -6.20 40.06 -40.96
N GLY A 114 -4.98 39.66 -41.33
CA GLY A 114 -3.89 40.60 -41.62
C GLY A 114 -3.12 41.18 -40.43
N ARG A 115 -1.85 40.76 -40.33
CA ARG A 115 -0.73 41.41 -39.62
C ARG A 115 -0.88 41.64 -38.09
N ARG A 116 -0.10 40.82 -37.37
CA ARG A 116 0.52 41.10 -36.06
C ARG A 116 -0.41 41.08 -34.84
N ALA A 117 -0.80 39.88 -34.43
CA ALA A 117 -1.14 39.56 -33.04
C ALA A 117 -0.86 38.08 -32.74
N THR A 118 0.41 37.68 -32.73
CA THR A 118 0.84 36.47 -32.01
C THR A 118 0.76 36.76 -30.52
N ARG A 119 -0.45 36.68 -29.98
CA ARG A 119 -0.68 36.39 -28.58
C ARG A 119 -1.89 35.47 -28.52
N GLY A 120 -1.73 34.31 -29.18
CA GLY A 120 -2.59 33.17 -28.93
C GLY A 120 -2.62 32.92 -27.43
N LEU A 121 -3.79 32.58 -26.92
CA LEU A 121 -4.05 32.35 -25.51
C LEU A 121 -3.30 31.07 -25.09
N THR A 122 -1.98 31.12 -24.96
CA THR A 122 -1.17 29.96 -24.60
C THR A 122 -1.48 29.60 -23.16
N VAL A 123 -2.06 28.42 -22.94
CA VAL A 123 -2.22 27.86 -21.61
C VAL A 123 -0.82 27.62 -21.03
N PRO A 124 -0.50 28.17 -19.84
CA PRO A 124 0.79 27.99 -19.19
C PRO A 124 1.11 26.50 -18.95
N GLU A 125 2.39 26.13 -19.01
CA GLU A 125 2.82 24.72 -18.85
C GLU A 125 2.51 24.18 -17.44
N ASP A 126 2.55 25.03 -16.42
CA ASP A 126 2.13 24.71 -15.06
C ASP A 126 0.62 24.47 -14.92
N GLU A 127 -0.20 25.03 -15.81
CA GLU A 127 -1.63 24.68 -15.89
C GLU A 127 -1.88 23.36 -16.64
N LEU A 128 -0.96 22.95 -17.52
CA LEU A 128 -1.06 21.67 -18.24
C LEU A 128 -0.79 20.48 -17.33
N HIS A 129 0.12 20.61 -16.37
CA HIS A 129 0.54 19.54 -15.47
C HIS A 129 0.08 19.82 -14.04
N GLN A 130 -1.10 19.32 -13.70
CA GLN A 130 -1.68 19.49 -12.36
C GLN A 130 -1.52 18.21 -11.54
N LEU A 131 -1.01 18.36 -10.32
CA LEU A 131 -0.97 17.28 -9.32
C LEU A 131 -2.21 17.40 -8.43
N LEU A 132 -2.92 16.28 -8.27
CA LEU A 132 -4.03 16.15 -7.34
C LEU A 132 -3.63 15.17 -6.24
N GLU A 133 -3.93 15.54 -5.01
CA GLU A 133 -3.65 14.70 -3.86
C GLU A 133 -4.60 13.50 -3.86
N CYS A 134 -4.03 12.31 -3.65
CA CYS A 134 -4.83 11.14 -3.32
C CYS A 134 -5.43 11.32 -1.92
N VAL A 135 -6.63 10.81 -1.72
CA VAL A 135 -7.33 10.89 -0.44
C VAL A 135 -7.14 9.58 0.32
N ASP A 136 -6.77 9.68 1.59
CA ASP A 136 -6.73 8.52 2.48
C ASP A 136 -8.14 8.02 2.78
N VAL A 137 -8.35 6.72 2.64
CA VAL A 137 -9.59 6.02 2.94
C VAL A 137 -9.35 5.05 4.07
N ASP A 138 -9.99 5.32 5.21
CA ASP A 138 -10.03 4.39 6.33
C ASP A 138 -11.00 3.25 6.02
N GLY A 139 -10.48 2.03 6.08
CA GLY A 139 -11.25 0.80 5.91
C GLY A 139 -11.11 -0.15 7.09
N GLU A 140 -11.53 -1.39 6.90
CA GLU A 140 -11.51 -2.46 7.90
C GLU A 140 -10.29 -3.38 7.74
N THR A 141 -9.41 -3.09 6.77
CA THR A 141 -8.36 -4.03 6.31
C THR A 141 -6.97 -3.74 6.88
N VAL A 142 -6.81 -2.72 7.72
CA VAL A 142 -5.54 -2.37 8.35
C VAL A 142 -5.68 -2.43 9.86
N ALA A 143 -4.75 -3.14 10.51
CA ALA A 143 -4.66 -3.22 11.96
C ALA A 143 -3.20 -3.21 12.41
N ALA A 144 -2.99 -2.96 13.71
CA ALA A 144 -1.67 -3.14 14.30
C ALA A 144 -1.25 -4.62 14.17
N PRO A 145 -0.02 -4.92 13.76
CA PRO A 145 0.43 -6.30 13.64
C PRO A 145 0.34 -6.99 15.00
N PRO A 146 -0.04 -8.28 15.05
CA PRO A 146 -0.16 -9.00 16.30
C PRO A 146 1.19 -8.96 17.02
N ALA A 147 1.18 -8.60 18.30
CA ALA A 147 2.38 -8.55 19.10
C ALA A 147 3.11 -9.89 18.96
N ARG A 148 4.33 -9.88 18.42
CA ARG A 148 5.13 -11.11 18.23
C ARG A 148 5.06 -11.89 19.53
N ARG A 149 4.36 -13.02 19.53
CA ARG A 149 4.39 -13.96 20.64
C ARG A 149 5.86 -14.37 20.73
N ARG A 150 6.59 -13.81 21.71
CA ARG A 150 7.94 -14.25 22.01
C ARG A 150 7.80 -15.75 22.24
N VAL A 151 8.29 -16.55 21.30
CA VAL A 151 8.53 -17.96 21.57
C VAL A 151 9.48 -17.93 22.75
N ALA A 152 8.99 -18.32 23.93
CA ALA A 152 9.83 -18.44 25.10
C ALA A 152 11.01 -19.31 24.68
N ALA A 153 12.22 -18.76 24.80
CA ALA A 153 13.43 -19.54 24.60
C ALA A 153 13.28 -20.82 25.43
N PRO A 154 13.63 -22.01 24.90
CA PRO A 154 13.59 -23.23 25.69
C PRO A 154 14.34 -22.97 26.99
N ALA A 155 13.68 -23.24 28.11
CA ALA A 155 14.24 -23.01 29.43
C ALA A 155 15.66 -23.59 29.45
N ARG A 156 16.67 -22.73 29.69
CA ARG A 156 18.04 -23.20 29.91
C ARG A 156 17.95 -24.28 30.99
N PRO A 157 18.54 -25.47 30.79
CA PRO A 157 18.57 -26.47 31.84
C PRO A 157 19.18 -25.83 33.08
N VAL A 158 18.44 -25.89 34.18
CA VAL A 158 18.93 -25.54 35.52
C VAL A 158 20.20 -26.36 35.75
N ALA A 159 21.33 -25.66 35.90
CA ALA A 159 22.56 -26.30 36.32
C ALA A 159 22.33 -26.92 37.71
N PRO A 160 22.76 -28.16 37.95
CA PRO A 160 22.61 -28.78 39.27
C PRO A 160 23.36 -27.95 40.31
N ALA A 161 22.71 -27.77 41.46
CA ALA A 161 23.25 -27.04 42.60
C ALA A 161 24.62 -27.61 42.98
N ARG A 162 25.60 -26.72 43.10
CA ARG A 162 26.92 -27.03 43.67
C ARG A 162 26.73 -27.60 45.08
N PRO A 163 27.33 -28.75 45.43
CA PRO A 163 27.26 -29.26 46.79
C PRO A 163 27.99 -28.30 47.75
N ALA A 164 27.40 -28.11 48.93
CA ALA A 164 27.92 -27.28 50.01
C ALA A 164 29.30 -27.78 50.48
N PRO A 165 30.21 -26.88 50.90
CA PRO A 165 31.48 -27.29 51.48
C PRO A 165 31.24 -28.02 52.81
N ALA A 166 31.84 -29.20 52.95
CA ALA A 166 31.84 -29.97 54.18
C ALA A 166 32.58 -29.19 55.28
N THR A 167 31.89 -28.94 56.38
CA THR A 167 32.47 -28.47 57.64
C THR A 167 33.36 -29.58 58.21
N ALA A 168 34.66 -29.31 58.34
CA ALA A 168 35.57 -30.16 59.09
C ALA A 168 35.33 -29.99 60.61
N PRO A 169 35.39 -31.07 61.41
CA PRO A 169 35.36 -30.96 62.86
C PRO A 169 36.75 -30.55 63.39
N GLY A 170 36.76 -29.79 64.47
CA GLY A 170 37.94 -29.15 65.02
C GLY A 170 38.94 -30.06 65.71
N VAL A 171 40.12 -29.48 65.95
CA VAL A 171 41.05 -29.72 67.07
C VAL A 171 41.62 -28.37 67.45
#